data_AF-A0AAW1BNT3-F1
#
_entry.id   AF-A0AAW1BNT3-F1
#
_cell.length_a   1.000
_cell.length_b   1.000
_cell.length_c   1.000
_cell.angle_alpha   90.00
_cell.angle_beta   90.00
_cell.angle_gamma   90.00
#
_symmetry.space_group_name_H-M   'P 1'
#
loop_
_entity.id
_entity.type
_entity.pdbx_description
1 polymer ?
#
loop_
_entity_poly.entity_id
_entity_poly.type
_entity_poly.pdbx_seq_one_letter_code
_entity_poly.pdbx_strand_id
1 'polypeptide(L)'
;MIPFFKSGTFQAYIEKHRATVGMPESVTPTIFQVCLSYTLRAKLAPNWNQAGHLLIQGRNFLSQMGKQNAVAVDISVSETQLCITVEICRICLPPPELEDFDISTNIIKSFNNGTTAVISECSILSNWCYVLPSMKMGQIMSISHLIPPDSPFHSYSDLQLHWENLHLFRK
;
A
#
# COMPACT_ATOMS: atom_id res chain seq x y z
N MET A 1 1.87 -26.19 29.21
CA MET A 1 1.61 -26.60 27.81
C MET A 1 0.30 -25.97 27.37
N ILE A 2 0.32 -25.15 26.32
CA ILE A 2 -0.82 -24.33 25.86
C ILE A 2 -2.00 -25.25 25.49
N PRO A 3 -3.26 -24.94 25.89
CA PRO A 3 -4.44 -25.79 25.63
C PRO A 3 -4.63 -26.18 24.15
N PHE A 4 -4.16 -25.32 23.23
CA PHE A 4 -4.16 -25.56 21.79
C PHE A 4 -3.47 -26.87 21.38
N PHE A 5 -2.38 -27.26 22.04
CA PHE A 5 -1.69 -28.53 21.74
C PHE A 5 -2.45 -29.77 22.25
N LYS A 6 -3.55 -29.57 23.00
CA LYS A 6 -4.35 -30.66 23.56
C LYS A 6 -5.69 -30.87 22.86
N SER A 7 -6.09 -29.99 21.92
CA SER A 7 -7.42 -30.07 21.28
C SER A 7 -7.51 -31.09 20.13
N GLY A 8 -6.42 -31.79 19.80
CA GLY A 8 -6.38 -32.82 18.74
C GLY A 8 -6.45 -32.29 17.31
N THR A 9 -7.02 -31.09 17.10
CA THR A 9 -7.08 -30.40 15.80
C THR A 9 -5.72 -30.11 15.20
N PHE A 10 -4.74 -29.76 16.04
CA PHE A 10 -3.37 -29.54 15.60
C PHE A 10 -2.73 -30.85 15.10
N GLN A 11 -2.78 -31.92 15.89
CA GLN A 11 -2.30 -33.27 15.50
C GLN A 11 -2.94 -33.75 14.20
N ALA A 12 -4.27 -33.66 14.06
CA ALA A 12 -4.97 -34.08 12.85
C ALA A 12 -4.50 -33.32 11.59
N TYR A 13 -4.14 -32.04 11.73
CA TYR A 13 -3.62 -31.25 10.61
C TYR A 13 -2.20 -31.68 10.21
N ILE A 14 -1.35 -32.00 11.18
CA ILE A 14 0.02 -32.49 10.95
C ILE A 14 0.00 -33.83 10.22
N GLU A 15 -0.83 -34.76 10.70
CA GLU A 15 -0.98 -36.09 10.09
C GLU A 15 -1.50 -35.99 8.66
N LYS A 16 -2.53 -35.15 8.43
CA LYS A 16 -3.08 -34.90 7.09
C LYS A 16 -2.01 -34.42 6.09
N HIS A 17 -1.07 -33.59 6.53
CA HIS A 17 -0.03 -33.01 5.66
C HIS A 17 1.30 -33.76 5.73
N ARG A 18 1.38 -34.89 6.45
CA ARG A 18 2.61 -35.68 6.67
C ARG A 18 3.78 -34.81 7.17
N ALA A 19 3.47 -33.81 7.99
CA ALA A 19 4.47 -32.89 8.54
C ALA A 19 5.06 -33.45 9.84
N THR A 20 6.22 -32.93 10.24
CA THR A 20 6.84 -33.20 11.55
C THR A 20 6.85 -31.93 12.39
N VAL A 21 6.49 -32.03 13.66
CA VAL A 21 6.46 -30.88 14.58
C VAL A 21 7.83 -30.69 15.21
N GLY A 22 8.44 -29.52 14.98
CA GLY A 22 9.62 -29.08 15.71
C GLY A 22 9.31 -28.67 17.15
N MET A 23 10.36 -28.49 17.96
CA MET A 23 10.19 -28.00 19.34
C MET A 23 9.60 -26.58 19.32
N PRO A 24 8.59 -26.26 20.14
CA PRO A 24 8.06 -24.91 20.24
C PRO A 24 9.15 -23.92 20.65
N GLU A 25 9.34 -22.88 19.87
CA GLU A 25 10.24 -21.77 20.18
C GLU A 25 9.48 -20.64 20.87
N SER A 26 10.16 -19.89 21.73
CA SER A 26 9.59 -18.68 22.31
C SER A 26 9.43 -17.63 21.21
N VAL A 27 8.27 -16.98 21.18
CA VAL A 27 8.04 -15.87 20.25
C VAL A 27 8.86 -14.68 20.72
N THR A 28 9.75 -14.18 19.87
CA THR A 28 10.51 -12.95 20.17
C THR A 28 9.59 -11.73 20.09
N PRO A 29 9.90 -10.64 20.82
CA PRO A 29 9.16 -9.38 20.70
C PRO A 29 9.00 -8.90 19.26
N THR A 30 10.04 -9.04 18.44
CA THR A 30 10.01 -8.67 17.01
C THR A 30 8.98 -9.47 16.22
N ILE A 31 8.94 -10.81 16.39
CA ILE A 31 7.96 -11.66 15.71
C ILE A 31 6.55 -11.28 16.17
N PHE A 32 6.36 -11.09 17.48
CA PHE A 32 5.06 -10.71 18.03
C PHE A 32 4.59 -9.35 17.48
N GLN A 33 5.47 -8.35 17.43
CA GLN A 33 5.17 -7.03 16.89
C GLN A 33 4.74 -7.08 15.42
N VAL A 34 5.47 -7.84 14.58
CA VAL A 34 5.14 -8.01 13.16
C VAL A 34 3.79 -8.70 12.99
N CYS A 35 3.56 -9.81 13.69
CA CYS A 35 2.30 -10.56 13.64
C CYS A 35 1.11 -9.73 14.14
N LEU A 36 1.27 -9.00 15.24
CA LEU A 36 0.24 -8.13 15.79
C LEU A 36 -0.08 -6.98 14.83
N SER A 37 0.94 -6.31 14.28
CA SER A 37 0.77 -5.23 13.31
C SER A 37 0.03 -5.70 12.06
N TYR A 38 0.42 -6.86 11.51
CA TYR A 38 -0.26 -7.47 10.38
C TYR A 38 -1.72 -7.80 10.71
N THR A 39 -1.95 -8.48 11.84
CA THR A 39 -3.29 -8.90 12.27
C THR A 39 -4.20 -7.70 12.48
N LEU A 40 -3.70 -6.63 13.11
CA LEU A 40 -4.45 -5.40 13.32
C LEU A 40 -4.89 -4.80 11.98
N ARG A 41 -3.94 -4.63 11.05
CA ARG A 41 -4.21 -4.06 9.72
C ARG A 41 -5.20 -4.91 8.92
N ALA A 42 -5.03 -6.23 8.95
CA ALA A 42 -5.94 -7.17 8.29
C ALA A 42 -7.36 -7.12 8.85
N LYS A 43 -7.52 -6.98 10.18
CA LYS A 43 -8.84 -6.88 10.83
C LYS A 43 -9.53 -5.54 10.63
N LEU A 44 -8.75 -4.47 10.46
CA LEU A 44 -9.31 -3.14 10.23
C LEU A 44 -9.73 -2.92 8.77
N ALA A 45 -9.08 -3.61 7.83
CA ALA A 45 -9.51 -3.64 6.44
C ALA A 45 -10.89 -4.30 6.27
N PRO A 46 -11.72 -3.86 5.31
CA PRO A 46 -11.48 -2.76 4.37
C PRO A 46 -11.95 -1.39 4.90
N ASN A 47 -12.35 -1.29 6.17
CA ASN A 47 -12.89 -0.04 6.73
C ASN A 47 -11.79 0.96 7.09
N TRP A 48 -10.58 0.49 7.37
CA TRP A 48 -9.37 1.28 7.40
C TRP A 48 -8.29 0.60 6.56
N ASN A 49 -7.75 1.32 5.58
CA ASN A 49 -6.83 0.78 4.58
C ASN A 49 -5.44 1.37 4.75
N GLN A 50 -4.41 0.53 4.60
CA GLN A 50 -3.04 0.98 4.75
C GLN A 50 -2.56 1.72 3.49
N ALA A 51 -2.03 2.92 3.69
CA ALA A 51 -1.20 3.65 2.72
C ALA A 51 0.01 4.23 3.45
N GLY A 52 1.20 3.72 3.13
CA GLY A 52 2.43 4.02 3.83
C GLY A 52 2.34 3.59 5.29
N HIS A 53 2.54 4.57 6.19
CA HIS A 53 2.41 4.41 7.64
C HIS A 53 1.00 4.77 8.16
N LEU A 54 0.10 5.21 7.28
CA LEU A 54 -1.26 5.65 7.63
C LEU A 54 -2.29 4.53 7.42
N LEU A 55 -3.32 4.55 8.26
CA LEU A 55 -4.57 3.85 8.07
C LEU A 55 -5.64 4.89 7.70
N ILE A 56 -6.19 4.75 6.50
CA ILE A 56 -7.15 5.71 5.92
C ILE A 56 -8.55 5.12 6.00
N GLN A 57 -9.50 5.90 6.52
CA GLN A 57 -10.87 5.46 6.70
C GLN A 57 -11.62 5.32 5.36
N GLY A 58 -12.30 4.20 5.16
CA GLY A 58 -13.26 3.99 4.07
C GLY A 58 -12.75 3.04 2.98
N ARG A 59 -13.66 2.22 2.45
CA ARG A 59 -13.35 1.19 1.42
C ARG A 59 -12.89 1.79 0.09
N ASN A 60 -13.42 2.96 -0.25
CA ASN A 60 -13.18 3.64 -1.53
C ASN A 60 -12.30 4.89 -1.34
N PHE A 61 -11.37 4.87 -0.39
CA PHE A 61 -10.58 6.05 0.01
C PHE A 61 -9.79 6.69 -1.15
N LEU A 62 -9.45 5.93 -2.19
CA LEU A 62 -8.77 6.42 -3.40
C LEU A 62 -9.68 7.20 -4.34
N SER A 63 -10.99 7.02 -4.25
CA SER A 63 -11.98 7.70 -5.09
C SER A 63 -12.72 8.82 -4.36
N GLN A 64 -12.38 9.05 -3.08
CA GLN A 64 -13.01 10.10 -2.29
C GLN A 64 -12.35 11.45 -2.55
N MET A 65 -13.15 12.39 -3.02
CA MET A 65 -12.75 13.79 -3.15
C MET A 65 -12.75 14.46 -1.77
N GLY A 66 -11.66 15.14 -1.44
CA GLY A 66 -11.56 15.97 -0.23
C GLY A 66 -10.90 15.30 0.98
N LYS A 67 -11.13 15.90 2.16
CA LYS A 67 -10.45 15.52 3.40
C LYS A 67 -11.02 14.23 3.97
N GLN A 68 -10.15 13.29 4.27
CA GLN A 68 -10.46 11.98 4.84
C GLN A 68 -9.78 11.83 6.19
N ASN A 69 -10.40 11.06 7.09
CA ASN A 69 -9.80 10.73 8.37
C ASN A 69 -8.73 9.66 8.16
N ALA A 70 -7.57 9.86 8.78
CA ALA A 70 -6.51 8.88 8.81
C ALA A 70 -5.90 8.81 10.21
N VAL A 71 -5.28 7.68 10.52
CA VAL A 71 -4.53 7.51 11.75
C VAL A 71 -3.16 6.90 11.45
N ALA A 72 -2.13 7.41 12.12
CA ALA A 72 -0.83 6.78 12.19
C ALA A 72 -0.84 5.85 13.39
N VAL A 73 -0.54 4.56 13.19
CA VAL A 73 -0.47 3.57 14.26
C VAL A 73 0.94 3.02 14.34
N ASP A 74 1.59 3.23 15.48
CA ASP A 74 2.87 2.63 15.82
C ASP A 74 2.66 1.59 16.93
N ILE A 75 3.27 0.42 16.76
CA ILE A 75 3.21 -0.67 17.72
C ILE A 75 4.65 -1.02 18.07
N SER A 76 4.98 -0.91 19.35
CA SER A 76 6.28 -1.32 19.89
C SER A 76 6.10 -2.41 20.93
N VAL A 77 6.92 -3.45 20.84
CA VAL A 77 6.91 -4.60 21.74
C VAL A 77 8.29 -4.76 22.35
N SER A 78 8.32 -4.88 23.67
CA SER A 78 9.48 -5.36 24.43
C SER A 78 9.16 -6.72 25.06
N GLU A 79 10.12 -7.28 25.79
CA GLU A 79 9.92 -8.54 26.53
C GLU A 79 8.77 -8.46 27.56
N THR A 80 8.44 -7.27 28.04
CA THR A 80 7.51 -7.08 29.16
C THR A 80 6.31 -6.19 28.84
N GLN A 81 6.36 -5.44 27.74
CA GLN A 81 5.38 -4.40 27.44
C GLN A 81 5.01 -4.37 25.95
N LEU A 82 3.75 -4.04 25.72
CA LEU A 82 3.19 -3.69 24.43
C LEU A 82 2.73 -2.24 24.52
N CYS A 83 3.25 -1.38 23.65
CA CYS A 83 2.82 0.01 23.51
C CYS A 83 2.22 0.22 22.12
N ILE A 84 1.08 0.91 22.09
CA ILE A 84 0.38 1.29 20.87
C ILE A 84 0.17 2.80 20.90
N THR A 85 0.75 3.48 19.92
CA THR A 85 0.58 4.92 19.74
C THR A 85 -0.34 5.17 18.56
N VAL A 86 -1.30 6.07 18.74
CA VAL A 86 -2.25 6.45 17.69
C VAL A 86 -2.23 7.95 17.53
N GLU A 87 -1.87 8.41 16.34
CA GLU A 87 -1.90 9.80 15.94
C GLU A 87 -3.05 10.03 14.95
N ILE A 88 -3.89 11.01 15.21
CA ILE A 88 -5.04 11.33 14.36
C ILE A 88 -4.62 12.42 13.36
N CYS A 89 -4.86 12.18 12.07
CA CYS A 89 -4.60 13.15 11.03
C CYS A 89 -5.74 13.23 10.01
N ARG A 90 -5.70 14.27 9.19
CA ARG A 90 -6.56 14.42 8.02
C ARG A 90 -5.71 14.48 6.77
N ILE A 91 -6.09 13.71 5.77
CA ILE A 91 -5.40 13.66 4.49
C ILE A 91 -6.35 14.00 3.36
N CYS A 92 -5.80 14.43 2.24
CA CYS A 92 -6.53 14.62 0.99
C CYS A 92 -5.74 13.87 -0.09
N LEU A 93 -6.38 12.87 -0.72
CA LEU A 93 -5.77 12.06 -1.77
C LEU A 93 -6.66 12.08 -3.02
N PRO A 94 -6.91 13.26 -3.61
CA PRO A 94 -7.63 13.32 -4.88
C PRO A 94 -6.79 12.62 -5.97
N PRO A 95 -7.42 11.89 -6.91
CA PRO A 95 -6.75 11.47 -8.12
C PRO A 95 -6.13 12.70 -8.81
N PRO A 96 -4.84 12.66 -9.18
CA PRO A 96 -4.18 13.82 -9.75
C PRO A 96 -4.70 14.13 -11.16
N GLU A 97 -4.95 15.41 -11.42
CA GLU A 97 -5.27 15.95 -12.74
C GLU A 97 -4.05 16.68 -13.34
N LEU A 98 -4.05 16.95 -14.65
CA LEU A 98 -2.92 17.64 -15.30
C LEU A 98 -2.73 19.05 -14.76
N GLU A 99 -3.84 19.66 -14.34
CA GLU A 99 -3.96 20.99 -13.77
C GLU A 99 -3.23 21.10 -12.41
N ASP A 100 -3.06 19.99 -11.69
CA ASP A 100 -2.39 19.96 -10.37
C ASP A 100 -0.86 20.11 -10.48
N PHE A 101 -0.31 19.96 -11.68
CA PHE A 101 1.13 19.93 -11.92
C PHE A 101 1.72 21.26 -12.42
N ASP A 102 0.93 22.34 -12.37
CA ASP A 102 1.32 23.68 -12.81
C ASP A 102 1.84 23.73 -14.26
N ILE A 103 1.25 22.89 -15.13
CA ILE A 103 1.58 22.83 -16.56
C ILE A 103 0.82 23.93 -17.31
N SER A 104 1.48 24.61 -18.26
CA SER A 104 0.81 25.65 -19.04
C SER A 104 -0.38 25.11 -19.83
N THR A 105 -1.49 25.86 -19.86
CA THR A 105 -2.74 25.45 -20.52
C THR A 105 -2.58 25.17 -22.01
N ASN A 106 -1.62 25.83 -22.69
CA ASN A 106 -1.31 25.57 -24.09
C ASN A 106 -0.67 24.19 -24.29
N ILE A 107 0.22 23.78 -23.37
CA ILE A 107 0.83 22.44 -23.40
C ILE A 107 -0.22 21.38 -23.12
N ILE A 108 -1.10 21.59 -22.13
CA ILE A 108 -2.21 20.65 -21.83
C ILE A 108 -3.12 20.49 -23.05
N LYS A 109 -3.51 21.58 -23.72
CA LYS A 109 -4.33 21.52 -24.95
C LYS A 109 -3.64 20.76 -26.08
N SER A 110 -2.36 21.02 -26.30
CA SER A 110 -1.55 20.28 -27.29
C SER A 110 -1.49 18.79 -26.96
N PHE A 111 -1.27 18.47 -25.68
CA PHE A 111 -1.21 17.11 -25.18
C PHE A 111 -2.52 16.36 -25.38
N ASN A 112 -3.67 16.97 -25.05
CA ASN A 112 -4.98 16.35 -25.22
C ASN A 112 -5.36 16.09 -26.68
N ASN A 113 -4.86 16.92 -27.62
CA ASN A 113 -5.14 16.76 -29.05
C ASN A 113 -4.20 15.77 -29.74
N GLY A 114 -3.03 15.48 -29.15
CA GLY A 114 -2.03 14.60 -29.75
C GLY A 114 -2.06 13.20 -29.15
N THR A 115 -2.35 12.18 -29.96
CA THR A 115 -2.40 10.77 -29.51
C THR A 115 -1.06 10.22 -29.02
N THR A 116 0.06 10.83 -29.43
CA THR A 116 1.43 10.46 -29.03
C THR A 116 2.15 11.60 -28.33
N ALA A 117 1.43 12.61 -27.86
CA ALA A 117 2.04 13.74 -27.18
C ALA A 117 2.66 13.31 -25.84
N VAL A 118 3.75 13.98 -25.46
CA VAL A 118 4.45 13.76 -24.20
C VAL A 118 4.75 15.12 -23.57
N ILE A 119 4.42 15.27 -22.29
CA ILE A 119 4.82 16.42 -21.48
C ILE A 119 6.16 16.08 -20.84
N SER A 120 7.21 16.82 -21.22
CA SER A 120 8.55 16.66 -20.65
C SER A 120 8.64 17.24 -19.24
N GLU A 121 9.55 16.72 -18.42
CA GLU A 121 9.87 17.21 -17.07
C GLU A 121 9.92 18.73 -16.95
N CYS A 122 10.60 19.42 -17.86
CA CYS A 122 10.79 20.88 -17.81
C CYS A 122 9.48 21.69 -17.89
N SER A 123 8.38 21.05 -18.31
CA SER A 123 7.06 21.67 -18.41
C SER A 123 6.18 21.43 -17.17
N ILE A 124 6.65 20.62 -16.23
CA ILE A 124 5.94 20.20 -15.02
C ILE A 124 6.57 20.95 -13.84
N LEU A 125 5.96 22.06 -13.41
CA LEU A 125 6.55 22.89 -12.36
C LEU A 125 6.33 22.31 -10.97
N SER A 126 5.15 21.71 -10.74
CA SER A 126 4.84 20.94 -9.54
C SER A 126 5.00 19.46 -9.86
N ASN A 127 6.23 18.95 -9.79
CA ASN A 127 6.58 17.60 -10.24
C ASN A 127 6.75 16.57 -9.13
N TRP A 128 6.45 16.90 -7.87
CA TRP A 128 6.56 15.97 -6.75
C TRP A 128 5.20 15.39 -6.37
N CYS A 129 5.13 14.07 -6.21
CA CYS A 129 3.93 13.38 -5.77
C CYS A 129 4.24 12.22 -4.82
N TYR A 130 3.24 11.74 -4.09
CA TYR A 130 3.37 10.53 -3.27
C TYR A 130 2.91 9.30 -4.04
N VAL A 131 3.74 8.26 -4.06
CA VAL A 131 3.50 7.01 -4.78
C VAL A 131 2.91 5.97 -3.84
N LEU A 132 1.65 5.62 -4.08
CA LEU A 132 0.95 4.54 -3.37
C LEU A 132 1.53 3.15 -3.70
N PRO A 133 1.28 2.11 -2.89
CA PRO A 133 0.74 2.22 -1.54
C PRO A 133 1.82 2.67 -0.55
N SER A 134 3.08 2.83 -0.95
CA SER A 134 4.19 3.11 -0.02
C SER A 134 4.21 4.53 0.55
N MET A 135 3.52 5.47 -0.11
CA MET A 135 3.56 6.91 0.18
C MET A 135 4.98 7.49 0.14
N LYS A 136 5.85 6.92 -0.71
CA LYS A 136 7.18 7.51 -0.96
C LYS A 136 7.03 8.68 -1.92
N MET A 137 7.79 9.73 -1.66
CA MET A 137 7.83 10.89 -2.54
C MET A 137 8.61 10.54 -3.81
N GLY A 138 8.03 10.86 -4.97
CA GLY A 138 8.60 10.60 -6.29
C GLY A 138 8.47 11.84 -7.17
N GLN A 139 9.39 11.95 -8.12
CA GLN A 139 9.42 13.04 -9.11
C GLN A 139 8.82 12.55 -10.43
N ILE A 140 7.97 13.36 -11.03
CA ILE A 140 7.34 13.11 -12.32
C ILE A 140 8.32 13.54 -13.40
N MET A 141 8.84 12.55 -14.15
CA MET A 141 9.80 12.77 -15.23
C MET A 141 9.11 13.12 -16.56
N SER A 142 7.95 12.52 -16.82
CA SER A 142 7.15 12.81 -18.01
C SER A 142 5.73 12.31 -17.86
N ILE A 143 4.83 12.86 -18.68
CA ILE A 143 3.44 12.40 -18.80
C ILE A 143 3.17 12.07 -20.26
N SER A 144 2.65 10.87 -20.53
CA SER A 144 2.43 10.35 -21.87
C SER A 144 1.12 9.56 -21.95
N HIS A 145 0.51 9.53 -23.14
CA HIS A 145 -0.68 8.70 -23.41
C HIS A 145 -0.34 7.23 -23.62
N LEU A 146 0.91 6.94 -23.98
CA LEU A 146 1.38 5.62 -24.36
C LEU A 146 2.49 5.18 -23.41
N ILE A 147 2.52 3.89 -23.10
CA ILE A 147 3.62 3.31 -22.33
C ILE A 147 4.91 3.44 -23.17
N PRO A 148 6.02 3.94 -22.58
CA PRO A 148 7.28 4.08 -23.29
C PRO A 148 7.79 2.75 -23.88
N PRO A 149 8.42 2.75 -25.06
CA PRO A 149 8.88 1.52 -25.71
C PRO A 149 10.00 0.79 -24.95
N ASP A 150 10.74 1.52 -24.11
CA ASP A 150 11.77 1.02 -23.19
C ASP A 150 11.20 0.50 -21.86
N SER A 151 9.88 0.60 -21.66
CA SER A 151 9.20 0.07 -20.48
C SER A 151 9.29 -1.47 -20.42
N PRO A 152 9.47 -2.04 -19.21
CA PRO A 152 9.36 -3.49 -19.01
C PRO A 152 7.92 -4.01 -19.16
N PHE A 153 6.93 -3.11 -19.26
CA PHE A 153 5.52 -3.42 -19.45
C PHE A 153 5.06 -3.02 -20.84
N HIS A 154 4.32 -3.91 -21.52
CA HIS A 154 3.83 -3.67 -22.88
C HIS A 154 2.38 -3.17 -22.92
N SER A 155 1.65 -3.32 -21.82
CA SER A 155 0.25 -2.88 -21.69
C SER A 155 -0.08 -2.43 -20.27
N TYR A 156 -1.18 -1.66 -20.13
CA TYR A 156 -1.72 -1.31 -18.82
C TYR A 156 -2.21 -2.53 -18.04
N SER A 157 -2.60 -3.61 -18.75
CA SER A 157 -2.95 -4.88 -18.12
C SER A 157 -1.73 -5.55 -17.47
N ASP A 158 -0.55 -5.47 -18.10
CA ASP A 158 0.69 -6.01 -17.50
C ASP A 158 1.08 -5.23 -16.25
N LEU A 159 0.92 -3.89 -16.28
CA LEU A 159 1.11 -3.02 -15.12
C LEU A 159 0.15 -3.39 -13.98
N GLN A 160 -1.14 -3.56 -14.29
CA GLN A 160 -2.14 -3.96 -13.30
C GLN A 160 -1.81 -5.31 -12.68
N LEU A 161 -1.48 -6.32 -13.49
CA LEU A 161 -1.12 -7.66 -13.02
C LEU A 161 0.13 -7.62 -12.14
N HIS A 162 1.15 -6.85 -12.53
CA HIS A 162 2.35 -6.66 -11.72
C HIS A 162 2.01 -6.05 -10.35
N TRP A 163 1.14 -5.05 -10.34
CA TRP A 163 0.69 -4.40 -9.10
C TRP A 163 -0.08 -5.33 -8.18
N GLU A 164 -1.00 -6.10 -8.75
CA GLU A 164 -1.78 -7.11 -8.04
C GLU A 164 -0.84 -8.14 -7.40
N ASN A 165 0.12 -8.67 -8.17
CA ASN A 165 1.11 -9.64 -7.67
C ASN A 165 1.99 -9.07 -6.54
N LEU A 166 2.36 -7.80 -6.61
CA LEU A 166 3.26 -7.19 -5.64
C LEU A 166 2.56 -6.81 -4.33
N HIS A 167 1.28 -6.44 -4.38
CA HIS A 167 0.56 -5.88 -3.23
C HIS A 167 -0.67 -6.67 -2.76
N LEU A 168 -1.32 -7.45 -3.62
CA LEU A 168 -2.56 -8.18 -3.32
C LEU A 168 -2.36 -9.68 -3.09
N PHE A 169 -1.26 -10.28 -3.56
CA PHE A 169 -0.94 -11.71 -3.40
C PHE A 169 -0.15 -12.07 -2.12
N ARG A 170 -0.43 -11.40 -1.00
CA ARG A 170 -0.09 -11.89 0.36
C ARG A 170 -1.34 -12.22 1.17
N LYS A 171 -2.17 -13.10 0.63
CA LYS A 171 -3.20 -13.85 1.36
C LYS A 171 -2.83 -15.31 1.46
#